data_AF-A0A6B2FLT5-F1
#
_entry.id   AF-A0A6B2FLT5-F1
#
_cell.length_a   1.000
_cell.length_b   1.000
_cell.length_c   1.000
_cell.angle_alpha   90.00
_cell.angle_beta   90.00
_cell.angle_gamma   90.00
#
_symmetry.space_group_name_H-M   'P 1'
#
loop_
_entity.id
_entity.type
_entity.pdbx_description
1 polymer ?
#
loop_
_entity_poly.entity_id
_entity_poly.type
_entity_poly.pdbx_seq_one_letter_code
_entity_poly.pdbx_strand_id
1 'polypeptide(L)'
;MRAWLLVLFIAVPCQGARNPFIPLPDPCTSPFQGWVLRGISQTSGGAALALVSTHEGWVRLQPGAEPLPGWQVADIAEGSVVMQAQSACAPVRIQGPAK
;
A
#
# COMPACT_ATOMS: atom_id res chain seq x y z
N MET A 1 18.65 -10.18 -48.01
CA MET A 1 17.61 -9.84 -47.01
C MET A 1 18.17 -10.05 -45.60
N ARG A 2 19.10 -9.22 -45.11
CA ARG A 2 19.76 -9.45 -43.81
C ARG A 2 20.20 -8.17 -43.08
N ALA A 3 19.82 -6.99 -43.58
CA ALA A 3 20.26 -5.70 -43.02
C ALA A 3 19.22 -5.03 -42.10
N TRP A 4 18.00 -5.58 -41.98
CA TRP A 4 16.90 -4.94 -41.25
C TRP A 4 16.85 -5.26 -39.75
N LEU A 5 17.64 -6.22 -39.27
CA LEU A 5 17.63 -6.61 -37.84
C LEU A 5 18.46 -5.68 -36.94
N LEU A 6 19.30 -4.80 -37.50
CA LEU A 6 20.17 -3.90 -36.72
C LEU A 6 19.48 -2.59 -36.31
N VAL A 7 18.34 -2.24 -36.90
CA VAL A 7 17.64 -0.96 -36.62
C VAL A 7 16.89 -1.01 -35.27
N LEU A 8 16.54 -2.20 -34.78
CA LEU A 8 15.77 -2.37 -33.54
C LEU A 8 16.56 -2.08 -32.26
N PHE A 9 17.89 -2.06 -32.30
CA PHE A 9 18.72 -1.80 -31.11
C PHE A 9 19.02 -0.32 -30.84
N ILE A 10 18.69 0.58 -31.78
CA ILE A 10 18.99 2.02 -31.65
C ILE A 10 17.85 2.78 -30.94
N ALA A 11 16.68 2.15 -30.79
CA ALA A 11 15.52 2.73 -30.13
C ALA A 11 15.47 2.44 -28.61
N VAL A 12 16.62 2.18 -27.96
CA VAL A 12 16.65 2.17 -26.50
C VAL A 12 16.56 3.63 -26.05
N PRO A 13 15.46 4.09 -25.43
CA PRO A 13 15.45 5.43 -24.88
C PRO A 13 16.57 5.46 -23.83
N CYS A 14 17.59 6.30 -24.06
CA CYS A 14 18.44 6.81 -23.00
C CYS A 14 17.51 7.47 -22.00
N GLN A 15 17.04 6.68 -21.02
CA GLN A 15 16.21 7.18 -19.95
C GLN A 15 17.09 8.20 -19.22
N GLY A 16 16.71 9.47 -19.41
CA GLY A 16 17.47 10.62 -19.00
C GLY A 16 17.92 10.51 -17.55
N ALA A 17 19.09 11.07 -17.28
CA ALA A 17 19.60 11.25 -15.93
C ALA A 17 18.44 11.67 -15.01
N ARG A 18 18.18 10.87 -13.96
CA ARG A 18 17.20 11.23 -12.93
C ARG A 18 17.54 12.65 -12.48
N ASN A 19 16.55 13.54 -12.55
CA ASN A 19 16.73 14.91 -12.10
C ASN A 19 17.15 14.90 -10.61
N PRO A 20 18.39 15.29 -10.26
CA PRO A 20 18.91 15.19 -8.90
C PRO A 20 18.26 16.20 -7.95
N PHE A 21 17.47 17.15 -8.47
CA PHE A 21 16.72 18.13 -7.69
C PHE A 21 15.32 17.63 -7.31
N ILE A 22 14.89 16.47 -7.81
CA ILE A 22 13.64 15.83 -7.34
C ILE A 22 13.97 15.10 -6.04
N PRO A 23 13.37 15.50 -4.90
CA PRO A 23 13.58 14.80 -3.64
C PRO A 23 13.14 13.34 -3.79
N LEU A 24 13.90 12.43 -3.18
CA LEU A 24 13.49 11.04 -3.10
C LEU A 24 12.17 10.96 -2.30
N PRO A 25 11.22 10.11 -2.71
CA PRO A 25 10.04 9.85 -1.92
C PRO A 25 10.44 9.41 -0.52
N ASP A 26 9.82 9.97 0.51
CA ASP A 26 10.03 9.52 1.89
C ASP A 26 9.52 8.08 2.00
N PRO A 27 10.39 7.10 2.36
CA PRO A 27 9.99 5.70 2.50
C PRO A 27 8.93 5.47 3.57
N CYS A 28 8.72 6.43 4.47
CA CYS A 28 7.72 6.38 5.54
C CYS A 28 6.42 7.12 5.20
N THR A 29 6.27 7.59 3.96
CA THR A 29 4.98 8.11 3.49
C THR A 29 3.93 7.00 3.55
N SER A 30 2.85 7.24 4.29
CA SER A 30 1.76 6.27 4.41
C SER A 30 1.00 6.13 3.08
N PRO A 31 0.88 4.90 2.53
CA PRO A 31 0.09 4.66 1.32
C PRO A 31 -1.42 4.59 1.60
N PHE A 32 -1.84 4.63 2.87
CA PHE A 32 -3.23 4.46 3.29
C PHE A 32 -4.02 5.76 3.31
N GLN A 33 -3.51 6.82 2.68
CA GLN A 33 -4.24 8.07 2.56
C GLN A 33 -5.58 7.82 1.84
N GLY A 34 -6.67 8.25 2.46
CA GLY A 34 -8.04 8.05 1.95
C GLY A 34 -8.65 6.68 2.28
N TRP A 35 -7.95 5.79 2.98
CA TRP A 35 -8.55 4.57 3.52
C TRP A 35 -9.38 4.91 4.75
N VAL A 36 -10.59 4.37 4.84
CA VAL A 36 -11.53 4.65 5.94
C VAL A 36 -12.12 3.34 6.44
N LEU A 37 -11.99 3.09 7.74
CA LEU A 37 -12.62 1.94 8.38
C LEU A 37 -14.15 2.15 8.41
N ARG A 38 -14.90 1.13 7.99
CA ARG A 38 -16.37 1.19 7.92
C ARG A 38 -17.07 0.24 8.88
N GLY A 39 -16.38 -0.82 9.28
CA GLY A 39 -16.90 -1.75 10.28
C GLY A 39 -15.87 -2.81 10.65
N ILE A 40 -16.10 -3.43 11.80
CA ILE A 40 -15.33 -4.57 12.28
C ILE A 40 -16.32 -5.67 12.61
N SER A 41 -16.03 -6.89 12.18
CA SER A 41 -16.73 -8.08 12.63
C SER A 41 -15.76 -9.04 13.31
N GLN A 42 -16.26 -9.79 14.27
CA GLN A 42 -15.52 -10.90 14.88
C GLN A 42 -16.00 -12.20 14.25
N THR A 43 -15.06 -13.04 13.82
CA THR A 43 -15.39 -14.39 13.37
C THR A 43 -15.55 -15.31 14.58
N SER A 44 -16.32 -16.39 14.43
CA SER A 44 -16.56 -17.37 15.50
C SER A 44 -15.30 -18.07 16.02
N GLY A 45 -14.16 -17.93 15.33
CA GLY A 45 -12.83 -18.39 15.76
C GLY A 45 -11.96 -17.30 16.41
N GLY A 46 -12.51 -16.12 16.71
CA GLY A 46 -11.81 -15.02 17.40
C GLY A 46 -10.97 -14.11 16.50
N ALA A 47 -10.81 -14.42 15.20
CA ALA A 47 -10.12 -13.53 14.28
C ALA A 47 -11.02 -12.33 13.94
N ALA A 48 -10.50 -11.12 14.19
CA ALA A 48 -11.14 -9.87 13.79
C ALA A 48 -11.04 -9.67 12.28
N LEU A 49 -12.09 -9.12 11.68
CA LEU A 49 -12.18 -8.75 10.27
C LEU A 49 -12.59 -7.29 10.17
N ALA A 50 -11.75 -6.46 9.55
CA ALA A 50 -12.09 -5.07 9.27
C ALA A 50 -12.55 -4.90 7.82
N LEU A 51 -13.60 -4.11 7.62
CA LEU A 51 -14.05 -3.67 6.32
C LEU A 51 -13.62 -2.22 6.11
N VAL A 52 -12.77 -1.98 5.10
CA VAL A 52 -12.17 -0.69 4.82
C VAL A 52 -12.56 -0.24 3.41
N SER A 53 -13.01 1.01 3.28
CA SER A 53 -13.19 1.64 1.97
C SER A 53 -11.91 2.35 1.55
N THR A 54 -11.52 2.16 0.29
CA THR A 54 -10.35 2.76 -0.36
C THR A 54 -10.82 3.55 -1.59
N HIS A 55 -9.90 4.18 -2.31
CA HIS A 55 -10.20 4.83 -3.59
C HIS A 55 -10.52 3.83 -4.71
N GLU A 56 -10.05 2.58 -4.59
CA GLU A 56 -10.28 1.52 -5.59
C GLU A 56 -11.49 0.64 -5.26
N GLY A 57 -12.08 0.79 -4.07
CA GLY A 57 -13.27 0.05 -3.66
C GLY A 57 -13.22 -0.41 -2.21
N TRP A 58 -13.62 -1.66 -1.97
CA TRP A 58 -13.74 -2.22 -0.63
C TRP A 58 -12.69 -3.31 -0.41
N VAL A 59 -12.00 -3.24 0.73
CA VAL A 59 -10.98 -4.22 1.13
C VAL A 59 -11.35 -4.80 2.48
N ARG A 60 -11.12 -6.12 2.62
CA ARG A 60 -11.26 -6.85 3.88
C ARG A 60 -9.87 -7.09 4.46
N LEU A 61 -9.67 -6.71 5.72
CA LEU A 61 -8.40 -6.85 6.42
C LEU A 61 -8.55 -7.81 7.61
N GLN A 62 -7.54 -8.66 7.79
CA GLN A 62 -7.41 -9.57 8.92
C GLN A 62 -6.01 -9.40 9.54
N PRO A 63 -5.81 -9.70 10.83
CA PRO A 63 -4.48 -9.66 11.44
C PRO A 63 -3.50 -10.52 10.65
N GLY A 64 -2.30 -9.99 10.41
CA GLY A 64 -1.24 -10.64 9.65
C GLY A 64 -1.35 -10.54 8.12
N ALA A 65 -2.47 -10.04 7.58
CA ALA A 65 -2.62 -9.86 6.13
C ALA A 65 -1.72 -8.75 5.58
N GLU A 66 -1.33 -8.85 4.31
CA GLU A 66 -0.50 -7.87 3.61
C GLU A 66 -1.28 -7.25 2.43
N PRO A 67 -2.11 -6.21 2.67
CA PRO A 67 -2.95 -5.62 1.63
C PRO A 67 -2.17 -4.79 0.61
N LEU A 68 -0.98 -4.32 0.97
CA LEU A 68 -0.04 -3.63 0.08
C LEU A 68 1.36 -4.18 0.32
N PRO A 69 2.23 -4.24 -0.71
CA PRO A 69 3.60 -4.73 -0.56
C PRO A 69 4.35 -3.99 0.55
N GLY A 70 4.93 -4.74 1.48
CA GLY A 70 5.71 -4.19 2.60
C GLY A 70 4.88 -3.69 3.78
N TRP A 71 3.56 -3.92 3.79
CA TRP A 71 2.66 -3.45 4.86
C TRP A 71 1.78 -4.57 5.40
N GLN A 72 1.96 -4.91 6.66
CA GLN A 72 1.19 -5.95 7.34
C GLN A 72 0.14 -5.34 8.29
N VAL A 73 -1.04 -5.96 8.37
CA VAL A 73 -2.02 -5.66 9.41
C VAL A 73 -1.49 -6.16 10.74
N ALA A 74 -1.03 -5.27 11.60
CA ALA A 74 -0.51 -5.62 12.92
C ALA A 74 -1.64 -5.87 13.93
N ASP A 75 -2.69 -5.04 13.90
CA ASP A 75 -3.79 -5.15 14.85
C ASP A 75 -5.10 -4.59 14.29
N ILE A 76 -6.21 -5.12 14.78
CA ILE A 76 -7.57 -4.63 14.50
C ILE A 76 -8.26 -4.42 15.85
N ALA A 77 -8.34 -3.15 16.26
CA ALA A 77 -8.93 -2.74 17.53
C ALA A 77 -10.24 -1.98 17.31
N GLU A 78 -10.99 -1.72 18.38
CA GLU A 78 -12.25 -0.98 18.30
C GLU A 78 -12.03 0.39 17.61
N GLY A 79 -12.64 0.56 16.43
CA GLY A 79 -12.57 1.80 15.65
C GLY A 79 -11.25 2.06 14.92
N SER A 80 -10.27 1.14 14.93
CA SER A 80 -9.05 1.33 14.15
C SER A 80 -8.37 0.06 13.65
N VAL A 81 -7.65 0.18 12.54
CA VAL A 81 -6.73 -0.84 12.02
C VAL A 81 -5.32 -0.29 12.06
N VAL A 82 -4.38 -1.04 12.63
CA VAL A 82 -2.96 -0.69 12.70
C VAL A 82 -2.21 -1.44 11.62
N MET A 83 -1.53 -0.68 10.75
CA MET A 83 -0.67 -1.18 9.69
C MET A 83 0.79 -0.99 10.11
N GLN A 84 1.59 -2.05 10.02
CA GLN A 84 3.02 -2.02 10.29
C GLN A 84 3.78 -2.14 8.97
N ALA A 85 4.70 -1.21 8.73
CA ALA A 85 5.65 -1.33 7.64
C ALA A 85 6.70 -2.40 7.99
N GLN A 86 7.15 -3.15 6.99
CA GLN A 86 8.29 -4.07 7.14
C GLN A 86 9.62 -3.32 7.30
N SER A 87 9.69 -2.06 6.87
CA SER A 87 10.80 -1.14 7.13
C SER A 87 10.68 -0.52 8.54
N ALA A 88 11.72 0.17 8.99
CA ALA A 88 11.76 0.86 10.28
C ALA A 88 10.88 2.14 10.35
N CYS A 89 9.75 2.17 9.66
CA CYS A 89 8.80 3.26 9.67
C CYS A 89 7.78 3.12 10.81
N ALA A 90 7.24 4.25 11.25
CA ALA A 90 6.20 4.26 12.27
C ALA A 90 4.93 3.53 11.78
N PRO A 91 4.21 2.85 12.67
CA PRO A 91 2.93 2.24 12.32
C PRO A 91 1.91 3.29 11.88
N VAL A 92 1.06 2.94 10.93
CA VAL A 92 -0.03 3.78 10.44
C VAL A 92 -1.35 3.28 11.01
N ARG A 93 -2.23 4.21 11.40
CA ARG A 93 -3.57 3.89 11.88
C ARG A 93 -4.63 4.33 10.87
N ILE A 94 -5.45 3.39 10.43
CA ILE A 94 -6.67 3.66 9.66
C ILE A 94 -7.83 3.75 10.65
N GLN A 95 -8.61 4.82 10.59
CA GLN A 95 -9.69 5.10 11.53
C GLN A 95 -11.05 5.10 10.84
N GLY A 96 -12.10 4.94 11.64
CA GLY A 96 -13.47 5.15 11.18
C GLY A 96 -13.77 6.62 10.91
N PRO A 97 -14.91 6.92 10.25
CA PRO A 97 -15.36 8.30 10.12
C PRO A 97 -15.52 8.92 11.51
N ALA A 98 -15.08 10.19 11.65
CA ALA A 98 -15.35 10.97 12.85
C ALA A 98 -16.88 11.06 13.03
N LYS A 99 -17.34 10.76 14.24
CA LYS A 99 -18.75 10.80 14.61
C LYS A 99 -19.23 12.23 14.82
#